data_AF-A0A660TC65-F1
#
_entry.id   AF-A0A660TC65-F1
#
_cell.length_a   1.000
_cell.length_b   1.000
_cell.length_c   1.000
_cell.angle_alpha   90.00
_cell.angle_beta   90.00
_cell.angle_gamma   90.00
#
_symmetry.space_group_name_H-M   'P 1'
#
loop_
_entity.id
_entity.type
_entity.pdbx_description
1 polymer ?
#
loop_
_entity_poly.entity_id
_entity_poly.type
_entity_poly.pdbx_seq_one_letter_code
_entity_poly.pdbx_strand_id
1 'polypeptide(L)' 'MSDNSSKEKVIYFHGFEKDDVFKIIKAIKGSVSNPGEIAFSTSTPTNLEWKIKDMITEVREDHAFFKEQERKKNQSK' A
#
# COMPACT_ATOMS: atom_id res chain seq x y z
N MET A 1 -18.79 5.28 -18.03
CA MET A 1 -18.26 4.91 -16.71
C MET A 1 -16.75 5.00 -16.76
N SER A 2 -16.15 6.01 -16.12
CA SER A 2 -14.70 6.06 -15.98
C SER A 2 -14.32 5.03 -14.93
N ASP A 3 -13.69 3.95 -15.38
CA ASP A 3 -13.23 2.89 -14.49
C ASP A 3 -12.22 3.47 -13.50
N ASN A 4 -12.65 3.59 -12.24
CA ASN A 4 -11.84 4.11 -11.13
C ASN A 4 -10.86 3.04 -10.62
N SER A 5 -10.81 1.85 -11.26
CA SER A 5 -9.84 0.77 -10.95
C SER A 5 -8.38 1.19 -11.11
N SER A 6 -8.11 2.24 -11.89
CA SER A 6 -6.75 2.75 -12.15
C SER A 6 -6.13 3.60 -11.03
N LYS A 7 -6.89 3.98 -9.99
CA LYS A 7 -6.44 5.00 -9.04
C LYS A 7 -5.72 4.50 -7.80
N GLU A 8 -5.83 3.22 -7.44
CA GLU A 8 -5.37 2.78 -6.12
C GLU A 8 -4.58 1.48 -6.22
N LYS A 9 -3.25 1.65 -6.27
CA LYS A 9 -2.27 0.61 -6.58
C LYS A 9 -1.87 -0.11 -5.30
N VAL A 10 -1.89 -1.44 -5.31
CA VAL A 10 -1.43 -2.27 -4.19
C VAL A 10 -0.26 -3.13 -4.65
N ILE A 11 0.79 -3.21 -3.84
CA ILE A 11 1.88 -4.17 -3.99
C ILE A 11 1.89 -5.06 -2.75
N TYR A 12 1.77 -6.37 -2.99
CA TYR A 12 1.71 -7.38 -1.94
C TYR A 12 2.94 -8.28 -2.00
N PHE A 13 3.69 -8.33 -0.91
CA PHE A 13 4.89 -9.14 -0.78
C PHE A 13 4.58 -10.42 -0.01
N HIS A 14 5.02 -11.58 -0.51
CA HIS A 14 4.90 -12.85 0.21
C HIS A 14 6.26 -13.56 0.28
N GLY A 15 6.63 -14.02 1.47
CA GLY A 15 7.86 -14.80 1.67
C GLY A 15 9.18 -13.99 1.62
N PHE A 16 9.11 -12.67 1.66
CA PHE A 16 10.30 -11.81 1.71
C PHE A 16 10.72 -11.50 3.14
N GLU A 17 12.03 -11.51 3.37
CA GLU A 17 12.61 -10.97 4.60
C GLU A 17 12.38 -9.46 4.71
N LYS A 18 12.23 -8.98 5.94
CA LYS A 18 11.88 -7.58 6.22
C LYS A 18 12.84 -6.58 5.58
N ASP A 19 14.14 -6.87 5.62
CA ASP A 19 15.17 -6.00 5.05
C ASP A 19 15.05 -5.89 3.52
N ASP A 20 14.67 -6.98 2.85
CA ASP A 20 14.50 -6.98 1.40
C ASP A 20 13.22 -6.28 0.99
N VAL A 21 12.14 -6.40 1.77
CA VAL A 21 10.91 -5.62 1.57
C VAL A 21 11.23 -4.12 1.55
N PHE A 22 12.02 -3.62 2.51
CA PHE A 22 12.38 -2.20 2.54
C PHE A 22 13.22 -1.76 1.34
N LYS A 23 14.20 -2.58 0.92
CA LYS A 23 15.01 -2.29 -0.28
C LYS A 23 14.13 -2.22 -1.52
N ILE A 24 13.20 -3.16 -1.68
CA ILE A 24 12.28 -3.22 -2.82
C ILE A 24 11.32 -2.02 -2.80
N ILE A 25 10.72 -1.69 -1.66
CA ILE A 25 9.88 -0.49 -1.52
C ILE A 25 10.66 0.76 -1.95
N LYS A 26 11.91 0.91 -1.50
CA LYS A 26 12.75 2.06 -1.88
C LYS A 26 13.00 2.10 -3.39
N ALA A 27 13.31 0.96 -4.01
CA ALA A 27 13.51 0.86 -5.45
C ALA A 27 12.24 1.26 -6.21
N ILE A 28 11.08 0.69 -5.86
CA ILE A 28 9.79 1.01 -6.48
C ILE A 28 9.48 2.49 -6.34
N LYS A 29 9.62 3.06 -5.13
CA LYS A 29 9.35 4.48 -4.89
C LYS A 29 10.25 5.41 -5.70
N GLY A 30 11.47 4.99 -6.02
CA GLY A 30 12.39 5.73 -6.89
C GLY A 30 12.09 5.62 -8.39
N SER A 31 11.22 4.68 -8.79
CA SER A 31 10.90 4.41 -10.21
C SER A 31 9.54 4.92 -10.66
N VAL A 32 8.73 5.50 -9.76
CA VAL A 32 7.36 5.92 -10.06
C VAL A 32 7.12 7.39 -9.69
N SER A 33 6.29 8.08 -10.46
CA SER A 33 6.04 9.53 -10.26
C SER A 33 5.24 9.86 -9.01
N ASN A 34 4.31 8.99 -8.59
CA ASN A 34 3.45 9.20 -7.41
C ASN A 34 3.55 8.03 -6.42
N PRO A 35 4.68 7.85 -5.73
CA PRO A 35 4.90 6.71 -4.84
C PRO A 35 3.96 6.69 -3.63
N GLY A 36 3.44 7.85 -3.21
CA GLY A 36 2.47 7.97 -2.11
C GLY A 36 1.06 7.45 -2.45
N GLU A 37 0.79 7.09 -3.69
CA GLU A 37 -0.48 6.48 -4.12
C GLU A 37 -0.44 4.94 -4.12
N ILE A 38 0.72 4.35 -3.80
CA ILE A 38 0.91 2.90 -3.74
C ILE A 38 0.80 2.46 -2.28
N ALA A 39 -0.17 1.60 -2.01
CA ALA A 39 -0.25 0.87 -0.76
C ALA A 39 0.64 -0.37 -0.84
N PHE A 40 1.41 -0.62 0.22
CA PHE A 40 2.30 -1.78 0.32
C PHE A 40 1.82 -2.65 1.47
N SER A 41 1.78 -3.97 1.24
CA SER A 41 1.39 -4.94 2.26
C SER A 41 2.25 -6.20 2.16
N THR A 42 2.38 -6.92 3.26
CA THR A 42 3.07 -8.22 3.33
C THR A 42 2.10 -9.30 3.75
N SER A 43 2.34 -10.52 3.30
CA SER A 43 1.60 -11.68 3.78
C SER A 43 1.79 -11.87 5.27
N THR A 44 0.70 -12.19 5.94
CA THR A 44 0.62 -12.64 7.32
C THR A 44 -0.13 -13.98 7.33
N PRO A 45 0.01 -14.81 8.37
CA PRO A 45 -0.77 -16.05 8.48
C PRO A 45 -2.27 -15.80 8.30
N THR A 46 -2.77 -14.66 8.79
CA THR A 46 -4.19 -14.29 8.72
C THR A 46 -4.65 -13.89 7.32
N ASN A 47 -3.90 -13.06 6.60
CA ASN A 47 -4.36 -12.53 5.31
C ASN A 47 -4.09 -13.48 4.12
N LEU A 48 -3.36 -14.58 4.33
CA LEU A 48 -3.10 -15.58 3.29
C LEU A 48 -4.36 -16.35 2.86
N GLU A 49 -5.33 -16.49 3.76
CA GLU A 49 -6.60 -17.17 3.47
C GLU A 49 -7.65 -16.21 2.88
N TRP A 50 -7.35 -14.91 2.83
CA TRP A 50 -8.29 -13.92 2.34
C TRP A 50 -8.41 -13.98 0.83
N LYS A 51 -9.59 -13.66 0.32
CA LYS A 51 -9.72 -13.37 -1.11
C LYS A 51 -8.88 -12.13 -1.41
N ILE A 52 -8.17 -12.17 -2.54
CA ILE A 52 -7.37 -11.03 -3.02
C ILE A 52 -8.19 -9.73 -3.04
N LYS A 53 -9.47 -9.80 -3.41
CA LYS A 53 -10.39 -8.65 -3.40
C LYS A 53 -10.53 -8.01 -2.01
N ASP A 54 -10.70 -8.83 -0.99
CA ASP A 54 -10.94 -8.38 0.38
C ASP A 54 -9.65 -7.80 0.96
N MET A 55 -8.51 -8.47 0.73
CA MET A 55 -7.18 -7.95 1.06
C MET A 55 -6.88 -6.60 0.40
N ILE A 56 -7.17 -6.45 -0.90
CA ILE A 56 -6.98 -5.18 -1.61
C ILE A 56 -7.84 -4.07 -0.99
N THR A 57 -9.08 -4.40 -0.59
CA THR A 57 -10.00 -3.43 0.01
C THR A 57 -9.44 -2.94 1.33
N GLU A 58 -9.09 -3.86 2.24
CA GLU A 58 -8.56 -3.53 3.56
C GLU A 58 -7.27 -2.68 3.47
N VAL A 59 -6.30 -3.13 2.66
CA VAL A 59 -5.01 -2.45 2.51
C VAL A 59 -5.17 -1.03 1.96
N ARG A 60 -6.19 -0.80 1.13
CA ARG A 60 -6.50 0.53 0.59
C ARG A 60 -7.13 1.43 1.65
N GLU A 61 -8.06 0.91 2.43
CA GLU A 61 -8.71 1.66 3.52
C GLU A 61 -7.68 2.10 4.56
N ASP A 62 -6.78 1.19 4.95
CA ASP A 62 -5.67 1.49 5.84
C ASP A 62 -4.76 2.58 5.25
N HIS A 63 -4.34 2.44 3.99
CA HIS A 63 -3.47 3.41 3.34
C HIS A 63 -4.11 4.80 3.24
N ALA A 64 -5.41 4.87 2.91
CA ALA A 64 -6.16 6.11 2.85
C ALA A 64 -6.27 6.77 4.23
N PHE A 65 -6.55 5.98 5.27
CA PHE A 65 -6.58 6.45 6.66
C PHE A 65 -5.23 7.04 7.06
N PHE A 66 -4.13 6.33 6.87
CA PHE A 66 -2.80 6.82 7.25
C PHE A 66 -2.38 8.07 6.46
N LYS A 67 -2.69 8.13 5.17
CA LYS A 67 -2.42 9.31 4.34
C LYS A 67 -3.15 10.55 4.86
N GLU A 68 -4.42 10.40 5.26
CA GLU A 68 -5.19 11.49 5.83
C GLU A 68 -4.66 11.94 7.19
N GLN A 69 -4.21 11.01 8.04
CA GLN A 69 -3.58 11.36 9.32
C GLN A 69 -2.27 12.13 9.13
N GLU A 70 -1.42 11.71 8.19
CA GLU A 70 -0.17 12.41 7.87
C GLU A 70 -0.44 13.81 7.30
N ARG A 71 -1.49 13.97 6.47
CA ARG A 71 -1.93 15.28 5.97
C ARG A 71 -2.35 16.20 7.13
N LYS A 72 -3.12 15.70 8.10
CA LYS A 72 -3.56 16.47 9.27
C LYS A 72 -2.37 16.91 10.15
N LYS A 73 -1.42 16.02 10.43
CA LYS A 73 -0.22 16.35 11.23
C LYS A 73 0.64 17.43 10.59
N ASN A 74 0.75 17.42 9.26
CA ASN A 74 1.56 18.41 8.52
C ASN A 74 0.87 19.77 8.39
N GLN A 75 -0.44 19.88 8.66
CA GLN A 75 -1.20 21.14 8.66
C GLN A 75 -1.28 21.80 10.04
N SER A 76 -0.95 21.05 11.10
CA SER A 76 -0.90 21.54 12.48
C SER A 76 0.51 21.90 12.97
N LYS A 77 1.51 21.85 12.07
CA LYS A 77 2.89 22.30 12.29
C LYS A 77 3.13 23.59 11.54
#